data_AF-A0A3N5RQ52-F1
#
_entry.id   AF-A0A3N5RQ52-F1
#
_cell.length_a   1.000
_cell.length_b   1.000
_cell.length_c   1.000
_cell.angle_alpha   90.00
_cell.angle_beta   90.00
_cell.angle_gamma   90.00
#
_symmetry.space_group_name_H-M   'P 1'
#
loop_
_entity.id
_entity.type
_entity.pdbx_description
1 polymer ?
#
loop_
_entity_poly.entity_id
_entity_poly.type
_entity_poly.pdbx_seq_one_letter_code
_entity_poly.pdbx_strand_id
1 'polypeptide(L)'
;KRVEHLYDALSVLNHSGFPLQLVIASGGDEEFYQRCQKTEWHVETHVYNFVTEMGTFMQGADCVLGKAGGLTVSEALACGLPLILVDVIPGQEIGNAEYVVAGNAGVLANDPTEVLEAMAHWLEKDRNYYEQQAQNARRLGRPRAAFDIVDQIWALATSREKEQMAL
;
A
#
# COMPACT_ATOMS: atom_id res chain seq x y z
N LYS A 1 -2.06 -2.70 17.22
CA LYS A 1 -3.52 -2.85 17.04
C LYS A 1 -3.72 -3.55 15.70
N ARG A 2 -4.56 -4.61 15.64
CA ARG A 2 -4.90 -5.28 14.38
C ARG A 2 -5.78 -4.35 13.53
N VAL A 3 -5.79 -4.59 12.23
CA VAL A 3 -6.56 -3.84 11.23
C VAL A 3 -8.05 -4.08 11.52
N GLU A 4 -8.81 -3.03 11.86
CA GLU A 4 -10.20 -3.16 12.34
C GLU A 4 -11.17 -3.19 11.17
N HIS A 5 -10.94 -2.38 10.13
CA HIS A 5 -11.91 -2.15 9.05
C HIS A 5 -11.63 -2.95 7.78
N LEU A 6 -10.47 -3.62 7.69
CA LEU A 6 -10.07 -4.34 6.47
C LEU A 6 -11.02 -5.48 6.10
N TYR A 7 -11.54 -6.23 7.07
CA TYR A 7 -12.48 -7.29 6.74
C TYR A 7 -13.79 -6.74 6.17
N ASP A 8 -14.27 -5.62 6.69
CA ASP A 8 -15.52 -5.01 6.21
C ASP A 8 -15.33 -4.44 4.80
N ALA A 9 -14.17 -3.84 4.51
CA ALA A 9 -13.77 -3.43 3.18
C ALA A 9 -13.70 -4.61 2.18
N LEU A 10 -13.11 -5.73 2.60
CA LEU A 10 -13.07 -6.96 1.78
C LEU A 10 -14.48 -7.52 1.55
N SER A 11 -15.33 -7.50 2.58
CA SER A 11 -16.71 -7.98 2.50
C SER A 11 -17.52 -7.23 1.46
N VAL A 12 -17.43 -5.89 1.42
CA VAL A 12 -18.16 -5.11 0.41
C VAL A 12 -17.61 -5.32 -1.00
N LEU A 13 -16.28 -5.43 -1.17
CA LEU A 13 -15.67 -5.74 -2.47
C LEU A 13 -16.09 -7.11 -2.98
N ASN A 14 -16.17 -8.11 -2.09
CA ASN A 14 -16.63 -9.46 -2.42
C ASN A 14 -18.06 -9.48 -2.99
N HIS A 15 -18.93 -8.56 -2.58
CA HIS A 15 -20.33 -8.50 -3.02
C HIS A 15 -20.60 -7.39 -4.06
N SER A 16 -19.56 -6.70 -4.53
CA SER A 16 -19.70 -5.52 -5.40
C SER A 16 -20.12 -5.85 -6.84
N GLY A 17 -19.83 -7.06 -7.32
CA GLY A 17 -19.96 -7.42 -8.73
C GLY A 17 -18.89 -6.81 -9.64
N PHE A 18 -17.88 -6.13 -9.06
CA PHE A 18 -16.74 -5.62 -9.82
C PHE A 18 -15.85 -6.76 -10.34
N PRO A 19 -15.21 -6.59 -11.52
CA PRO A 19 -14.30 -7.57 -12.09
C PRO A 19 -12.93 -7.54 -11.38
N LEU A 20 -12.89 -8.01 -10.13
CA LEU A 20 -11.72 -7.96 -9.26
C LEU A 20 -11.12 -9.36 -9.04
N GLN A 21 -9.82 -9.38 -8.81
CA GLN A 21 -9.12 -10.47 -8.15
C GLN A 21 -8.55 -9.95 -6.83
N LEU A 22 -8.76 -10.68 -5.74
CA LEU A 22 -8.23 -10.34 -4.43
C LEU A 22 -7.00 -11.20 -4.11
N VAL A 23 -5.91 -10.56 -3.74
CA VAL A 23 -4.72 -11.22 -3.19
C VAL A 23 -4.54 -10.72 -1.76
N ILE A 24 -4.92 -11.58 -0.80
CA ILE A 24 -5.00 -11.22 0.61
C ILE A 24 -3.78 -11.79 1.34
N ALA A 25 -2.91 -10.93 1.85
CA ALA A 25 -1.82 -11.31 2.75
C ALA A 25 -2.16 -10.93 4.19
N SER A 26 -2.28 -11.90 5.10
CA SER A 26 -2.67 -11.65 6.49
C SER A 26 -1.53 -11.16 7.39
N GLY A 27 -0.28 -11.21 6.91
CA GLY A 27 0.90 -10.75 7.66
C GLY A 27 1.21 -11.60 8.89
N GLY A 28 0.82 -12.89 8.90
CA GLY A 28 0.98 -13.76 10.05
C GLY A 28 -0.17 -13.69 11.07
N ASP A 29 -1.22 -12.91 10.81
CA ASP A 29 -2.43 -12.93 11.63
C ASP A 29 -3.24 -14.19 11.35
N GLU A 30 -3.05 -15.20 12.20
CA GLU A 30 -3.69 -16.51 12.05
C GLU A 30 -5.23 -16.42 12.14
N GLU A 31 -5.76 -15.54 12.98
CA GLU A 31 -7.22 -15.42 13.13
C GLU A 31 -7.83 -14.81 11.87
N PHE A 32 -7.21 -13.75 11.34
CA PHE A 32 -7.65 -13.12 10.10
C PHE A 32 -7.49 -14.06 8.89
N TYR A 33 -6.37 -14.80 8.83
CA TYR A 33 -6.13 -15.81 7.81
C TYR A 33 -7.22 -16.88 7.80
N GLN A 34 -7.52 -17.46 8.97
CA GLN A 34 -8.57 -18.49 9.10
C GLN A 34 -9.96 -17.94 8.79
N ARG A 35 -10.24 -16.68 9.12
CA ARG A 35 -11.49 -16.01 8.76
C ARG A 35 -11.63 -15.89 7.24
N CYS A 36 -10.58 -15.42 6.56
CA CYS A 36 -10.57 -15.31 5.09
C CYS A 36 -10.67 -16.67 4.40
N GLN A 37 -10.01 -17.71 4.92
CA GLN A 37 -10.08 -19.08 4.40
C GLN A 37 -11.48 -19.70 4.49
N LYS A 38 -12.28 -19.30 5.48
CA LYS A 38 -13.67 -19.78 5.67
C LYS A 38 -14.72 -18.91 4.97
N THR A 39 -14.30 -17.79 4.38
CA THR A 39 -15.20 -16.87 3.70
C THR A 39 -15.57 -17.43 2.34
N GLU A 40 -16.85 -17.39 1.98
CA GLU A 40 -17.30 -17.66 0.63
C GLU A 40 -17.02 -16.42 -0.23
N TRP A 41 -16.07 -16.56 -1.16
CA TRP A 41 -15.67 -15.49 -2.06
C TRP A 41 -16.44 -15.60 -3.39
N HIS A 42 -17.08 -14.51 -3.81
CA HIS A 42 -17.76 -14.37 -5.10
C HIS A 42 -16.87 -13.74 -6.18
N VAL A 43 -15.66 -13.32 -5.80
CA VAL A 43 -14.58 -12.86 -6.68
C VAL A 43 -13.37 -13.79 -6.54
N GLU A 44 -12.56 -13.91 -7.59
CA GLU A 44 -11.35 -14.75 -7.53
C GLU A 44 -10.44 -14.26 -6.41
N THR A 45 -10.12 -15.13 -5.45
CA THR A 45 -9.43 -14.74 -4.22
C THR A 45 -8.34 -15.73 -3.85
N HIS A 46 -7.14 -15.21 -3.59
CA HIS A 46 -5.99 -15.97 -3.12
C HIS A 46 -5.59 -15.46 -1.73
N VAL A 47 -5.60 -16.35 -0.73
CA VAL A 47 -5.33 -16.00 0.67
C VAL A 47 -3.98 -16.59 1.10
N TYR A 48 -3.11 -15.74 1.64
CA TYR A 48 -1.78 -16.09 2.11
C TYR A 48 -1.61 -15.66 3.57
N ASN A 49 -0.99 -16.50 4.38
CA ASN A 49 -0.74 -16.16 5.78
C ASN A 49 0.44 -15.18 5.91
N PHE A 50 1.66 -15.68 5.72
CA PHE A 50 2.87 -14.87 5.71
C PHE A 50 3.56 -14.97 4.34
N VAL A 51 3.93 -13.82 3.78
CA VAL A 51 4.58 -13.70 2.46
C VAL A 51 5.93 -13.01 2.65
N THR A 52 7.00 -13.61 2.14
CA THR A 52 8.34 -13.01 2.17
C THR A 52 8.59 -12.10 0.96
N GLU A 53 8.01 -12.45 -0.19
CA GLU A 53 8.23 -11.77 -1.47
C GLU A 53 7.16 -10.71 -1.76
N MET A 54 6.88 -9.82 -0.80
CA MET A 54 5.80 -8.82 -0.95
C MET A 54 5.98 -7.92 -2.18
N GLY A 55 7.24 -7.59 -2.54
CA GLY A 55 7.54 -6.82 -3.74
C GLY A 55 7.05 -7.49 -5.03
N THR A 56 7.14 -8.82 -5.13
CA THR A 56 6.64 -9.58 -6.30
C THR A 56 5.13 -9.50 -6.39
N PHE A 57 4.43 -9.60 -5.25
CA PHE A 57 2.99 -9.48 -5.18
C PHE A 57 2.53 -8.08 -5.59
N MET A 58 3.20 -7.05 -5.06
CA MET A 58 2.91 -5.66 -5.42
C MET A 58 3.15 -5.38 -6.91
N GLN A 59 4.25 -5.88 -7.49
CA GLN A 59 4.50 -5.69 -8.93
C GLN A 59 3.46 -6.35 -9.84
N GLY A 60 2.75 -7.37 -9.36
CA GLY A 60 1.65 -8.02 -10.07
C GLY A 60 0.27 -7.42 -9.80
N ALA A 61 0.15 -6.42 -8.92
CA ALA A 61 -1.13 -5.83 -8.52
C ALA A 61 -1.41 -4.50 -9.24
N ASP A 62 -2.69 -4.10 -9.25
CA ASP A 62 -3.13 -2.80 -9.79
C ASP A 62 -3.20 -1.70 -8.71
N CYS A 63 -3.43 -2.08 -7.45
CA CYS A 63 -3.53 -1.18 -6.30
C CYS A 63 -3.34 -1.93 -4.98
N VAL A 64 -3.21 -1.20 -3.86
CA VAL A 64 -3.11 -1.76 -2.51
C VAL A 64 -4.27 -1.27 -1.64
N LEU A 65 -4.94 -2.19 -0.95
CA LEU A 65 -5.94 -1.91 0.09
C LEU A 65 -5.35 -2.29 1.45
N GLY A 66 -5.34 -1.38 2.42
CA GLY A 66 -4.83 -1.70 3.76
C GLY A 66 -4.66 -0.51 4.69
N LYS A 67 -3.85 -0.69 5.74
CA LYS A 67 -3.51 0.38 6.68
C LYS A 67 -2.42 1.29 6.14
N ALA A 68 -2.31 2.50 6.67
CA ALA A 68 -1.25 3.47 6.33
C ALA A 68 0.11 3.17 6.98
N GLY A 69 0.53 1.90 6.97
CA GLY A 69 1.81 1.47 7.53
C GLY A 69 2.99 1.99 6.70
N GLY A 70 3.98 2.61 7.34
CA GLY A 70 5.06 3.32 6.65
C GLY A 70 5.84 2.47 5.63
N LEU A 71 6.11 1.19 5.96
CA LEU A 71 6.75 0.26 5.02
C LEU A 71 5.84 -0.06 3.84
N THR A 72 4.62 -0.51 4.09
CA THR A 72 3.63 -0.84 3.04
C THR A 72 3.36 0.34 2.11
N VAL A 73 3.19 1.55 2.66
CA VAL A 73 3.02 2.77 1.88
C VAL A 73 4.25 3.03 1.01
N SER A 74 5.46 2.93 1.57
CA SER A 74 6.71 3.15 0.83
C SER A 74 6.90 2.13 -0.29
N GLU A 75 6.60 0.85 -0.03
CA GLU A 75 6.71 -0.24 -1.00
C GLU A 75 5.69 -0.11 -2.13
N ALA A 76 4.43 0.19 -1.80
CA ALA A 76 3.37 0.40 -2.77
C ALA A 76 3.68 1.58 -3.70
N LEU A 77 4.10 2.72 -3.14
CA LEU A 77 4.51 3.88 -3.93
C LEU A 77 5.75 3.60 -4.78
N ALA A 78 6.74 2.87 -4.25
CA ALA A 78 7.91 2.43 -5.02
C ALA A 78 7.54 1.50 -6.19
N CYS A 79 6.48 0.71 -6.05
CA CYS A 79 5.89 -0.11 -7.12
C CYS A 79 4.94 0.67 -8.04
N GLY A 80 4.64 1.94 -7.72
CA GLY A 80 3.73 2.78 -8.50
C GLY A 80 2.25 2.43 -8.32
N LEU A 81 1.89 1.85 -7.17
CA LEU A 81 0.54 1.40 -6.88
C LEU A 81 -0.24 2.47 -6.12
N PRO A 82 -1.42 2.87 -6.61
CA PRO A 82 -2.39 3.62 -5.83
C PRO A 82 -2.82 2.87 -4.58
N LEU A 83 -3.13 3.61 -3.49
CA LEU A 83 -3.57 3.03 -2.23
C LEU A 83 -5.00 3.41 -1.85
N ILE A 84 -5.77 2.44 -1.34
CA ILE A 84 -6.99 2.69 -0.56
C ILE A 84 -6.64 2.39 0.89
N LEU A 85 -6.59 3.44 1.72
CA LEU A 85 -6.24 3.32 3.12
C LEU A 85 -7.51 3.18 3.95
N VAL A 86 -7.67 2.10 4.70
CA VAL A 86 -8.86 1.83 5.53
C VAL A 86 -8.61 1.92 7.03
N ASP A 87 -7.35 2.04 7.43
CA ASP A 87 -6.97 2.16 8.83
C ASP A 87 -5.74 3.07 8.97
N VAL A 88 -5.81 3.96 9.96
CA VAL A 88 -4.72 4.87 10.33
C VAL A 88 -4.56 4.82 11.85
N ILE A 89 -3.44 4.29 12.32
CA ILE A 89 -3.10 4.32 13.75
C ILE A 89 -2.80 5.77 14.16
N PRO A 90 -3.60 6.38 15.07
CA PRO A 90 -3.40 7.77 15.46
C PRO A 90 -1.98 8.01 16.01
N GLY A 91 -1.39 9.14 15.61
CA GLY A 91 -0.01 9.51 15.93
C GLY A 91 1.03 8.85 15.02
N GLN A 92 0.99 7.53 14.84
CA GLN A 92 2.05 6.80 14.10
C GLN A 92 1.88 6.84 12.59
N GLU A 93 0.65 6.70 12.09
CA GLU A 93 0.39 6.49 10.66
C GLU A 93 -0.30 7.68 9.97
N ILE A 94 -0.67 8.73 10.73
CA ILE A 94 -1.36 9.92 10.21
C ILE A 94 -0.56 10.58 9.08
N GLY A 95 0.73 10.82 9.30
CA GLY A 95 1.58 11.45 8.29
C GLY A 95 1.73 10.62 7.02
N ASN A 96 1.65 9.28 7.10
CA ASN A 96 1.71 8.42 5.92
C ASN A 96 0.43 8.55 5.09
N ALA A 97 -0.73 8.56 5.75
CA ALA A 97 -2.02 8.75 5.09
C ALA A 97 -2.11 10.14 4.44
N GLU A 98 -1.73 11.19 5.18
CA GLU A 98 -1.69 12.56 4.65
C GLU A 98 -0.76 12.68 3.44
N TYR A 99 0.42 12.04 3.47
CA TYR A 99 1.37 12.05 2.36
C TYR A 99 0.79 11.41 1.08
N VAL A 100 0.10 10.27 1.21
CA VAL A 100 -0.56 9.59 0.08
C VAL A 100 -1.70 10.44 -0.49
N VAL A 101 -2.58 10.96 0.37
CA VAL A 101 -3.76 11.74 -0.04
C VAL A 101 -3.36 13.08 -0.64
N ALA A 102 -2.46 13.83 0.01
CA ALA A 102 -1.98 15.12 -0.51
C ALA A 102 -1.21 14.96 -1.84
N GLY A 103 -0.59 13.80 -2.04
CA GLY A 103 0.08 13.44 -3.28
C GLY A 103 -0.83 12.99 -4.41
N ASN A 104 -2.14 12.83 -4.18
CA ASN A 104 -3.12 12.23 -5.08
C ASN A 104 -2.64 10.85 -5.60
N ALA A 105 -2.07 10.04 -4.71
CA ALA A 105 -1.60 8.67 -4.98
C ALA A 105 -2.44 7.61 -4.25
N GLY A 106 -3.55 8.02 -3.65
CA GLY A 106 -4.49 7.15 -2.99
C GLY A 106 -5.59 7.94 -2.31
N VAL A 107 -6.45 7.22 -1.60
CA VAL A 107 -7.53 7.77 -0.79
C VAL A 107 -7.48 7.21 0.63
N LEU A 108 -8.03 7.97 1.57
CA LEU A 108 -8.37 7.48 2.91
C LEU A 108 -9.87 7.21 2.92
N ALA A 109 -10.25 5.95 3.09
CA ALA A 109 -11.62 5.50 3.22
C ALA A 109 -11.93 5.25 4.70
N ASN A 110 -12.92 5.97 5.23
CA ASN A 110 -13.35 5.92 6.61
C ASN A 110 -14.39 4.84 6.86
N ASP A 111 -15.05 4.35 5.81
CA ASP A 111 -16.01 3.28 5.88
C ASP A 111 -16.03 2.43 4.59
N PRO A 112 -16.65 1.23 4.61
CA PRO A 112 -16.69 0.34 3.45
C PRO A 112 -17.34 0.94 2.20
N THR A 113 -18.26 1.90 2.34
CA THR A 113 -18.89 2.59 1.21
C THR A 113 -17.86 3.42 0.47
N GLU A 114 -17.01 4.16 1.18
CA GLU A 114 -15.92 4.94 0.57
C GLU A 114 -14.90 4.05 -0.17
N VAL A 115 -14.69 2.81 0.29
CA VAL A 115 -13.90 1.81 -0.45
C VAL A 115 -14.57 1.44 -1.78
N LEU A 116 -15.87 1.20 -1.79
CA LEU A 116 -16.62 0.92 -3.01
C LEU A 116 -16.62 2.11 -3.97
N GLU A 117 -16.79 3.33 -3.46
CA GLU A 117 -16.76 4.55 -4.27
C GLU A 117 -15.38 4.73 -4.94
N ALA A 118 -14.30 4.58 -4.18
CA ALA A 118 -12.95 4.66 -4.74
C ALA A 118 -12.71 3.58 -5.81
N MET A 119 -13.13 2.33 -5.56
CA MET A 119 -13.00 1.25 -6.52
C MET A 119 -13.85 1.49 -7.78
N ALA A 120 -15.08 1.97 -7.62
CA ALA A 120 -15.96 2.31 -8.73
C ALA A 120 -15.33 3.36 -9.66
N HIS A 121 -14.80 4.45 -9.09
CA HIS A 121 -14.11 5.50 -9.85
C HIS A 121 -12.85 4.96 -10.56
N TRP A 122 -12.12 4.03 -9.96
CA TRP A 122 -10.91 3.45 -10.57
C TRP A 122 -11.22 2.45 -11.69
N LEU A 123 -12.40 1.84 -11.66
CA LEU A 123 -12.90 0.89 -12.65
C LEU A 123 -13.73 1.55 -13.76
N GLU A 124 -13.89 2.88 -13.73
CA GLU A 124 -14.55 3.60 -14.82
C GLU A 124 -13.90 3.29 -16.17
N LYS A 125 -14.72 3.29 -17.23
CA LYS A 125 -14.33 2.79 -18.56
C LYS A 125 -13.10 3.49 -19.14
N ASP A 126 -12.92 4.78 -18.87
CA ASP A 126 -11.78 5.55 -19.38
C ASP A 126 -10.52 5.42 -18.52
N ARG A 127 -10.65 4.91 -17.29
CA ARG A 127 -9.61 4.75 -16.26
C ARG A 127 -8.76 6.00 -16.00
N ASN A 128 -9.20 7.19 -16.42
CA ASN A 128 -8.39 8.41 -16.36
C ASN A 128 -7.97 8.73 -14.92
N TYR A 129 -8.92 8.62 -13.99
CA TYR A 129 -8.67 8.89 -12.58
C TYR A 129 -7.68 7.89 -11.96
N TYR A 130 -7.84 6.60 -12.27
CA TYR A 130 -6.89 5.56 -11.85
C TYR A 130 -5.49 5.81 -12.41
N GLU A 131 -5.36 6.11 -13.71
CA GLU A 131 -4.07 6.34 -14.34
C GLU A 131 -3.33 7.53 -13.74
N GLN A 132 -4.05 8.60 -13.41
CA GLN A 132 -3.49 9.76 -12.72
C GLN A 132 -2.96 9.38 -11.33
N GLN A 133 -3.74 8.61 -10.56
CA GLN A 133 -3.33 8.12 -9.24
C GLN A 133 -2.09 7.23 -9.32
N ALA A 134 -2.02 6.33 -10.31
CA ALA A 134 -0.87 5.44 -10.50
C ALA A 134 0.39 6.21 -10.93
N GLN A 135 0.24 7.23 -11.78
CA GLN A 135 1.36 8.12 -12.12
C GLN A 135 1.85 8.91 -10.90
N ASN A 136 0.95 9.39 -10.06
CA ASN A 136 1.31 10.07 -8.81
C ASN A 136 2.00 9.12 -7.84
N ALA A 137 1.53 7.88 -7.70
CA ALA A 137 2.19 6.86 -6.87
C ALA A 137 3.65 6.67 -7.32
N ARG A 138 3.90 6.50 -8.62
CA ARG A 138 5.26 6.39 -9.19
C ARG A 138 6.12 7.63 -8.89
N ARG A 139 5.52 8.83 -8.98
CA ARG A 139 6.22 10.10 -8.73
C ARG A 139 6.63 10.25 -7.26
N LEU A 140 5.81 9.77 -6.33
CA LEU A 140 6.09 9.82 -4.88
C LEU A 140 7.03 8.69 -4.44
N GLY A 141 7.03 7.58 -5.16
CA GLY A 141 7.84 6.39 -4.89
C GLY A 141 9.35 6.67 -4.92
N ARG A 142 10.07 6.02 -4.00
CA ARG A 142 11.54 6.11 -3.89
C ARG A 142 12.16 4.70 -3.91
N PRO A 143 12.16 4.00 -5.05
CA PRO A 143 12.59 2.60 -5.14
C PRO A 143 14.07 2.38 -4.77
N ARG A 144 14.90 3.42 -4.77
CA ARG A 144 16.31 3.35 -4.35
C ARG A 144 16.61 3.99 -3.00
N ALA A 145 15.60 4.32 -2.18
CA ALA A 145 15.80 5.08 -0.94
C ALA A 145 16.90 4.50 -0.05
N ALA A 146 16.96 3.18 0.12
CA ALA A 146 17.99 2.52 0.90
C ALA A 146 19.41 2.78 0.35
N PHE A 147 19.60 2.66 -0.96
CA PHE A 147 20.89 2.95 -1.62
C PHE A 147 21.24 4.43 -1.52
N ASP A 148 20.28 5.32 -1.79
CA ASP A 148 20.49 6.77 -1.73
C ASP A 148 20.88 7.23 -0.31
N ILE A 149 20.35 6.59 0.74
CA ILE A 149 20.72 6.82 2.13
C ILE A 149 22.14 6.30 2.41
N VAL A 150 22.47 5.09 1.97
CA VAL A 150 23.81 4.51 2.14
C VAL A 150 24.87 5.38 1.47
N ASP A 151 24.62 5.85 0.25
CA ASP A 151 25.52 6.74 -0.49
C ASP A 151 25.77 8.05 0.28
N GLN A 152 24.73 8.62 0.89
CA GLN A 152 24.86 9.83 1.72
C GLN A 152 25.65 9.58 3.00
N ILE A 153 25.36 8.49 3.71
CA ILE A 153 26.09 8.10 4.93
C ILE A 153 27.57 7.89 4.61
N TRP A 154 27.87 7.20 3.51
CA TRP A 154 29.24 6.94 3.06
C TRP A 154 29.99 8.23 2.71
N ALA A 155 29.35 9.15 1.99
CA ALA A 155 29.93 10.44 1.66
C ALA A 155 30.27 11.27 2.91
N LEU A 156 29.40 11.26 3.93
CA LEU A 156 29.61 11.96 5.20
C LEU A 156 30.69 11.31 6.08
N ALA A 157 30.80 9.98 6.04
CA ALA A 157 31.81 9.25 6.80
C ALA A 157 33.22 9.50 6.22
N THR A 158 33.35 9.53 4.90
CA THR A 158 34.65 9.65 4.19
C THR A 158 35.11 11.09 3.99
N SER A 159 34.24 12.09 4.10
CA SER A 159 34.63 13.50 4.02
C SER A 159 35.48 13.96 5.22
N ARG A 160 35.23 13.40 6.41
CA ARG A 160 35.99 13.72 7.65
C ARG A 160 37.43 13.21 7.62
N GLU A 161 37.70 12.09 6.95
CA GLU A 161 39.05 11.54 6.81
C GLU A 161 39.93 12.43 5.90
N LYS A 162 39.34 13.03 4.87
CA LYS A 162 40.06 13.95 3.95
C LYS A 162 40.43 15.28 4.62
N GLU A 163 39.60 15.80 5.52
CA GLU A 163 39.91 17.02 6.27
C GLU A 163 41.01 16.80 7.32
N GLN A 164 41.11 15.61 7.93
CA GLN A 164 42.18 15.26 8.87
C GLN A 164 43.53 14.93 8.21
N MET A 165 43.54 14.43 6.98
CA MET A 165 44.78 14.20 6.22
C MET A 165 45.34 15.45 5.52
N ALA A 166 44.57 16.53 5.46
CA ALA A 166 44.97 17.81 4.85
C ALA A 166 45.56 18.82 5.86
N LEU A 167 45.70 18.43 7.13
CA LEU A 167 46.38 19.14 8.22
C LEU A 167 47.74 18.50 8.52
#